data_AF-A0A9P7FI71-F1
#
_entry.id   AF-A0A9P7FI71-F1
#
_cell.length_a   1.000
_cell.length_b   1.000
_cell.length_c   1.000
_cell.angle_alpha   90.00
_cell.angle_beta   90.00
_cell.angle_gamma   90.00
#
_symmetry.space_group_name_H-M   'P 1'
#
loop_
_entity.id
_entity.type
_entity.pdbx_description
1 polymer ?
#
loop_
_entity_poly.entity_id
_entity_poly.type
_entity_poly.pdbx_seq_one_letter_code
_entity_poly.pdbx_strand_id
1 'polypeptide(L)'
;MQTLRCIRRAVTVAGPGPSRLGFTSRSITGPTPPSTPWFIDTEGPVQSITRHTPPHLAPKTHELPENLSAGIRQLFVQLSKSPLLEPSTLSVQRPVAALPGPPLPRTLPKGRRKRGRTYSGEGLVEEPGGIWDWVVTAQVKEGTENRGSIEAVVRQVRKTLLSVDPPLPLAPNSKRRMLNGWAMIDAGKFAVHILSCDARRKYFERSAAEW
;
A
#
# COMPACT_ATOMS: atom_id res chain seq x y z
N MET A 1 20.58 -1.57 -50.42
CA MET A 1 21.64 -2.12 -49.54
C MET A 1 20.98 -3.00 -48.49
N GLN A 2 20.90 -4.31 -48.78
CA GLN A 2 20.43 -5.37 -47.89
C GLN A 2 21.60 -5.83 -47.00
N THR A 3 21.36 -6.08 -45.71
CA THR A 3 22.18 -7.01 -44.92
C THR A 3 21.32 -7.78 -43.93
N LEU A 4 21.77 -9.02 -43.72
CA LEU A 4 21.03 -10.20 -43.33
C LEU A 4 21.05 -10.46 -41.82
N ARG A 5 19.95 -11.07 -41.37
CA ARG A 5 19.79 -12.10 -40.32
C ARG A 5 21.04 -12.54 -39.54
N CYS A 6 20.89 -12.63 -38.23
CA CYS A 6 21.46 -13.75 -37.47
C CYS A 6 20.47 -14.25 -36.41
N ILE A 7 20.01 -15.48 -36.65
CA ILE A 7 19.29 -16.35 -35.72
C ILE A 7 20.35 -17.22 -35.06
N ARG A 8 20.35 -17.34 -33.72
CA ARG A 8 20.97 -18.49 -33.04
C ARG A 8 19.99 -19.08 -32.04
N ARG A 9 19.52 -20.28 -32.40
CA ARG A 9 18.96 -21.30 -31.53
C ARG A 9 20.00 -21.75 -30.51
N ALA A 10 19.56 -22.10 -29.31
CA ALA A 10 20.18 -23.14 -28.49
C ALA A 10 19.09 -24.13 -28.07
N VAL A 11 19.51 -25.39 -28.02
CA VAL A 11 18.71 -26.62 -28.08
C VAL A 11 18.73 -27.31 -26.70
N THR A 12 17.59 -27.92 -26.40
CA THR A 12 17.22 -28.96 -25.41
C THR A 12 18.27 -29.53 -24.45
N VAL A 13 17.83 -29.77 -23.20
CA VAL A 13 17.97 -31.08 -22.55
C VAL A 13 16.66 -31.44 -21.85
N ALA A 14 16.01 -32.49 -22.35
CA ALA A 14 14.93 -33.20 -21.68
C ALA A 14 15.52 -34.28 -20.77
N GLY A 15 15.09 -34.34 -19.51
CA GLY A 15 15.40 -35.43 -18.59
C GLY A 15 14.12 -36.20 -18.25
N PRO A 16 14.07 -37.53 -18.43
CA PRO A 16 12.93 -38.35 -18.03
C PRO A 16 13.12 -39.00 -16.65
N GLY A 17 12.09 -38.86 -15.80
CA GLY A 17 11.68 -39.80 -14.74
C GLY A 17 12.56 -39.92 -13.47
N PRO A 18 12.12 -40.64 -12.42
CA PRO A 18 10.95 -41.52 -12.39
C PRO A 18 10.06 -41.43 -11.10
N SER A 19 8.96 -42.19 -11.16
CA SER A 19 8.34 -42.94 -10.05
C SER A 19 7.56 -42.22 -8.95
N ARG A 20 6.23 -42.24 -9.15
CA ARG A 20 5.21 -42.34 -8.10
C ARG A 20 5.56 -43.46 -7.12
N LEU A 21 5.64 -43.14 -5.83
CA LEU A 21 5.41 -44.11 -4.77
C LEU A 21 3.99 -43.86 -4.24
N GLY A 22 3.09 -44.75 -4.62
CA GLY A 22 1.77 -44.85 -4.04
C GLY A 22 1.89 -45.30 -2.60
N PHE A 23 1.37 -44.47 -1.69
CA PHE A 23 1.15 -44.86 -0.31
C PHE A 23 -0.14 -45.68 -0.27
N THR A 24 -0.02 -47.00 -0.13
CA THR A 24 -1.14 -47.89 0.22
C THR A 24 -0.90 -48.46 1.61
N SER A 25 -1.99 -48.88 2.26
CA SER A 25 -2.12 -49.47 3.61
C SER A 25 -2.27 -48.46 4.76
N ARG A 26 -3.28 -48.55 5.64
CA ARG A 26 -4.29 -49.59 5.90
C ARG A 26 -5.49 -48.92 6.58
N SER A 27 -6.70 -49.17 6.07
CA SER A 27 -7.92 -48.95 6.83
C SER A 27 -8.08 -50.11 7.80
N ILE A 28 -7.96 -49.83 9.09
CA ILE A 28 -8.27 -50.76 10.18
C ILE A 28 -9.78 -50.64 10.41
N THR A 29 -10.56 -51.58 9.85
CA THR A 29 -11.96 -51.76 10.21
C THR A 29 -12.02 -52.58 11.49
N GLY A 30 -12.06 -51.89 12.63
CA GLY A 30 -12.50 -52.46 13.91
C GLY A 30 -13.87 -51.89 14.27
N PRO A 31 -14.86 -52.72 14.68
CA PRO A 31 -16.13 -52.22 15.18
C PRO A 31 -15.89 -51.61 16.56
N THR A 32 -15.89 -50.29 16.65
CA THR A 32 -15.86 -49.56 17.91
C THR A 32 -17.07 -48.64 18.00
N PRO A 33 -17.68 -48.52 19.20
CA PRO A 33 -18.98 -47.87 19.40
C PRO A 33 -18.95 -46.40 18.98
N PRO A 34 -20.12 -45.77 18.73
CA PRO A 34 -20.18 -44.34 18.47
C PRO A 34 -19.64 -43.59 19.69
N SER A 35 -18.35 -43.26 19.65
CA SER A 35 -17.72 -42.34 20.57
C SER A 35 -18.14 -40.95 20.15
N THR A 36 -19.34 -40.56 20.59
CA THR A 36 -19.69 -39.15 20.68
C THR A 36 -18.62 -38.51 21.56
N PRO A 37 -17.75 -37.66 21.02
CA PRO A 37 -16.66 -37.12 21.81
C PRO A 37 -17.25 -36.24 22.92
N TRP A 38 -16.56 -36.19 24.06
CA TRP A 38 -16.99 -35.60 25.34
C TRP A 38 -17.39 -34.11 25.33
N PHE A 39 -17.39 -33.46 24.17
CA PHE A 39 -17.79 -32.08 23.96
C PHE A 39 -19.13 -31.92 23.21
N ILE A 40 -19.83 -33.02 22.89
CA ILE A 40 -21.18 -32.95 22.31
C ILE A 40 -22.19 -33.26 23.42
N ASP A 41 -22.70 -32.21 24.05
CA ASP A 41 -23.88 -32.29 24.92
C ASP A 41 -25.13 -32.40 24.03
N THR A 42 -25.81 -33.55 24.06
CA THR A 42 -26.98 -33.84 23.21
C THR A 42 -28.30 -33.28 23.76
N GLU A 43 -28.27 -32.62 24.92
CA GLU A 43 -29.48 -32.29 25.68
C GLU A 43 -29.75 -30.78 25.67
N GLY A 44 -30.25 -30.24 24.55
CA GLY A 44 -30.68 -28.84 24.51
C GLY A 44 -31.51 -28.49 23.27
N PRO A 45 -32.64 -27.76 23.42
CA PRO A 45 -33.45 -27.35 22.28
C PRO A 45 -32.60 -26.47 21.34
N VAL A 46 -32.78 -26.68 20.04
CA VAL A 46 -32.06 -26.06 18.91
C VAL A 46 -32.15 -24.53 18.96
N GLN A 47 -31.38 -23.90 19.84
CA GLN A 47 -31.08 -22.49 19.76
C GLN A 47 -29.93 -22.38 18.78
N SER A 48 -30.21 -21.79 17.62
CA SER A 48 -29.24 -21.44 16.60
C SER A 48 -28.03 -20.78 17.25
N ILE A 49 -26.93 -21.53 17.40
CA ILE A 49 -25.66 -21.01 17.85
C ILE A 49 -25.20 -20.04 16.77
N THR A 50 -25.52 -18.76 16.96
CA THR A 50 -24.89 -17.64 16.26
C THR A 50 -23.41 -17.76 16.55
N ARG A 51 -22.66 -18.37 15.62
CA ARG A 51 -21.21 -18.43 15.69
C ARG A 51 -20.71 -16.99 15.69
N HIS A 52 -20.40 -16.45 16.86
CA HIS A 52 -19.74 -15.17 16.98
C HIS A 52 -18.41 -15.28 16.23
N THR A 53 -18.28 -14.54 15.14
CA THR A 53 -17.01 -14.40 14.45
C THR A 53 -16.00 -13.90 15.46
N PRO A 54 -14.84 -14.56 15.60
CA PRO A 54 -13.85 -14.14 16.57
C PRO A 54 -13.51 -12.65 16.36
N PRO A 55 -13.39 -11.85 17.43
CA PRO A 55 -13.20 -10.40 17.32
C PRO A 55 -11.94 -9.99 16.54
N HIS A 56 -11.00 -10.92 16.33
CA HIS A 56 -9.80 -10.72 15.52
C HIS A 56 -10.02 -10.91 14.00
N LEU A 57 -11.18 -11.39 13.55
CA LEU A 57 -11.50 -11.60 12.13
C LEU A 57 -12.53 -10.62 11.58
N ALA A 58 -13.06 -9.70 12.40
CA ALA A 58 -13.92 -8.65 11.88
C ALA A 58 -13.08 -7.76 10.94
N PRO A 59 -13.39 -7.71 9.62
CA PRO A 59 -12.72 -6.78 8.74
C PRO A 59 -12.98 -5.39 9.30
N LYS A 60 -11.92 -4.69 9.71
CA LYS A 60 -12.02 -3.28 10.09
C LYS A 60 -12.49 -2.53 8.85
N THR A 61 -13.80 -2.32 8.73
CA THR A 61 -14.37 -1.41 7.77
C THR A 61 -13.92 -0.02 8.21
N HIS A 62 -12.80 0.44 7.65
CA HIS A 62 -12.34 1.81 7.86
C HIS A 62 -13.44 2.72 7.32
N GLU A 63 -14.23 3.30 8.22
CA GLU A 63 -15.21 4.31 7.87
C GLU A 63 -14.47 5.50 7.27
N LEU A 64 -14.75 5.80 6.01
CA LEU A 64 -14.13 6.93 5.33
C LEU A 64 -14.71 8.23 5.90
N PRO A 65 -13.88 9.25 6.19
CA PRO A 65 -14.38 10.57 6.54
C PRO A 65 -15.38 11.10 5.50
N GLU A 66 -16.48 11.70 5.96
CA GLU A 66 -17.54 12.19 5.06
C GLU A 66 -17.07 13.34 4.16
N ASN A 67 -16.04 14.09 4.57
CA ASN A 67 -15.54 15.26 3.85
C ASN A 67 -14.49 14.96 2.76
N LEU A 68 -14.44 13.72 2.25
CA LEU A 68 -13.49 13.34 1.21
C LEU A 68 -13.94 13.71 -0.20
N SER A 69 -12.98 14.16 -1.02
CA SER A 69 -13.20 14.40 -2.44
C SER A 69 -13.60 13.11 -3.18
N ALA A 70 -14.39 13.25 -4.24
CA ALA A 70 -14.85 12.12 -5.05
C ALA A 70 -13.68 11.25 -5.57
N GLY A 71 -12.57 11.90 -5.95
CA GLY A 71 -11.36 11.21 -6.41
C GLY A 71 -10.74 10.30 -5.34
N ILE A 72 -10.68 10.73 -4.07
CA ILE A 72 -10.14 9.90 -2.99
C ILE A 72 -11.08 8.72 -2.70
N ARG A 73 -12.40 8.95 -2.69
CA ARG A 73 -13.39 7.87 -2.47
C ARG A 73 -13.29 6.80 -3.55
N GLN A 74 -13.25 7.21 -4.82
CA GLN A 74 -13.11 6.28 -5.95
C GLN A 74 -11.77 5.54 -5.90
N LEU A 75 -10.68 6.25 -5.57
CA LEU A 75 -9.37 5.64 -5.38
C LEU A 75 -9.40 4.57 -4.30
N PHE A 76 -9.96 4.87 -3.13
CA PHE A 76 -10.05 3.93 -2.01
C PHE A 76 -10.82 2.66 -2.39
N VAL A 77 -11.97 2.79 -3.04
CA VAL A 77 -12.78 1.66 -3.52
C VAL A 77 -12.04 0.80 -4.54
N GLN A 78 -11.17 1.39 -5.36
CA GLN A 78 -10.36 0.65 -6.35
C GLN A 78 -9.15 -0.03 -5.70
N LEU A 79 -8.50 0.63 -4.75
CA LEU A 79 -7.36 0.08 -4.03
C LEU A 79 -7.77 -1.03 -3.06
N SER A 80 -8.94 -0.94 -2.43
CA SER A 80 -9.46 -1.99 -1.53
C SER A 80 -9.74 -3.31 -2.25
N LYS A 81 -9.97 -3.26 -3.56
CA LYS A 81 -10.16 -4.44 -4.44
C LYS A 81 -8.84 -4.98 -5.01
N SER A 82 -7.71 -4.31 -4.78
CA SER A 82 -6.43 -4.68 -5.39
C SER A 82 -5.80 -5.88 -4.66
N PRO A 83 -5.43 -6.97 -5.35
CA PRO A 83 -4.78 -8.12 -4.73
C PRO A 83 -3.31 -7.86 -4.33
N LEU A 84 -2.75 -6.72 -4.77
CA LEU A 84 -1.37 -6.33 -4.50
C LEU A 84 -1.21 -5.60 -3.17
N LEU A 85 -2.32 -5.13 -2.59
CA LEU A 85 -2.34 -4.36 -1.36
C LEU A 85 -2.86 -5.20 -0.21
N GLU A 86 -2.43 -4.84 0.99
CA GLU A 86 -2.99 -5.36 2.22
C GLU A 86 -4.14 -4.45 2.67
N PRO A 87 -5.43 -4.88 2.60
CA PRO A 87 -6.57 -3.98 2.82
C PRO A 87 -6.63 -3.35 4.21
N SER A 88 -6.10 -4.04 5.22
CA SER A 88 -5.98 -3.57 6.62
C SER A 88 -5.09 -2.33 6.77
N THR A 89 -4.21 -2.08 5.80
CA THR A 89 -3.20 -1.02 5.86
C THR A 89 -3.61 0.23 5.07
N LEU A 90 -4.65 0.10 4.25
CA LEU A 90 -5.18 1.19 3.45
C LEU A 90 -5.90 2.17 4.37
N SER A 91 -5.35 3.37 4.49
CA SER A 91 -5.87 4.41 5.38
C SER A 91 -5.92 5.76 4.67
N VAL A 92 -6.90 6.57 5.06
CA VAL A 92 -7.06 7.95 4.61
C VAL A 92 -7.09 8.83 5.84
N GLN A 93 -6.14 9.75 5.96
CA GLN A 93 -5.99 10.60 7.12
C GLN A 93 -5.62 12.02 6.71
N ARG A 94 -5.88 12.99 7.59
CA ARG A 94 -5.31 14.33 7.42
C ARG A 94 -3.80 14.27 7.71
N PRO A 95 -2.97 15.07 7.02
CA PRO A 95 -1.57 15.17 7.36
C PRO A 95 -1.41 15.63 8.82
N VAL A 96 -0.50 14.99 9.52
CA VAL A 96 -0.14 15.37 10.89
C VAL A 96 0.66 16.67 10.79
N ALA A 97 0.16 17.73 11.45
CA ALA A 97 0.90 18.98 11.53
C ALA A 97 2.23 18.73 12.25
N ALA A 98 3.33 19.14 11.63
CA ALA A 98 4.62 19.11 12.29
C ALA A 98 4.55 20.03 13.51
N LEU A 99 5.02 19.56 14.66
CA LEU A 99 5.15 20.42 15.82
C LEU A 99 6.11 21.57 15.47
N PRO A 100 5.78 22.81 15.87
CA PRO A 100 6.66 23.95 15.60
C PRO A 100 8.03 23.65 16.19
N GLY A 101 9.04 23.66 15.33
CA GLY A 101 10.42 23.48 15.76
C GLY A 101 10.87 24.61 16.68
N PRO A 102 12.03 24.47 17.33
CA PRO A 102 12.67 25.57 18.04
C PRO A 102 12.75 26.80 17.13
N PRO A 103 12.52 28.02 17.65
CA PRO A 103 12.54 29.21 16.82
C PRO A 103 13.88 29.30 16.10
N LEU A 104 13.83 29.34 14.76
CA LEU A 104 15.03 29.53 13.96
C LEU A 104 15.69 30.85 14.38
N PRO A 105 17.04 30.91 14.44
CA PRO A 105 17.72 32.16 14.69
C PRO A 105 17.26 33.19 13.65
N ARG A 106 16.88 34.38 14.10
CA ARG A 106 16.42 35.48 13.24
C ARG A 106 17.57 35.92 12.36
N THR A 107 17.71 35.28 11.20
CA THR A 107 18.69 35.65 10.19
C THR A 107 18.02 36.63 9.25
N LEU A 108 18.68 37.77 9.00
CA LEU A 108 18.24 38.65 7.92
C LEU A 108 18.27 37.85 6.61
N PRO A 109 17.25 38.00 5.75
CA PRO A 109 17.19 37.22 4.52
C PRO A 109 18.45 37.52 3.69
N LYS A 110 19.13 36.45 3.28
CA LYS A 110 20.44 36.52 2.62
C LYS A 110 20.20 36.92 1.16
N GLY A 111 20.14 38.23 0.94
CA GLY A 111 19.83 38.80 -0.37
C GLY A 111 20.76 38.34 -1.49
N ARG A 112 20.23 38.29 -2.71
CA ARG A 112 21.02 38.03 -3.92
C ARG A 112 21.51 39.35 -4.51
N ARG A 113 22.82 39.52 -4.64
CA ARG A 113 23.42 40.68 -5.31
C ARG A 113 23.14 40.61 -6.80
N LYS A 114 22.40 41.58 -7.35
CA LYS A 114 22.25 41.81 -8.79
C LYS A 114 23.06 43.06 -9.15
N ARG A 115 23.58 43.17 -10.38
CA ARG A 115 24.33 44.38 -10.82
C ARG A 115 23.50 45.64 -10.51
N GLY A 116 24.00 46.49 -9.62
CA GLY A 116 23.38 47.77 -9.24
C GLY A 116 22.34 47.74 -8.10
N ARG A 117 21.95 46.58 -7.56
CA ARG A 117 20.98 46.51 -6.42
C ARG A 117 21.18 45.23 -5.58
N THR A 118 21.03 45.36 -4.26
CA THR A 118 20.92 44.21 -3.35
C THR A 118 19.45 43.92 -3.13
N TYR A 119 18.95 42.80 -3.65
CA TYR A 119 17.60 42.32 -3.35
C TYR A 119 17.70 41.42 -2.12
N SER A 120 17.16 41.85 -0.99
CA SER A 120 17.20 41.11 0.29
C SER A 120 16.51 39.74 0.23
N GLY A 121 15.71 39.48 -0.81
CA GLY A 121 14.90 38.27 -0.91
C GLY A 121 13.56 38.44 -0.20
N GLU A 122 12.50 37.84 -0.75
CA GLU A 122 11.27 37.59 0.01
C GLU A 122 11.52 36.38 0.92
N GLY A 123 11.34 36.55 2.23
CA GLY A 123 11.28 35.43 3.16
C GLY A 123 9.97 34.69 2.96
N LEU A 124 10.03 33.36 2.80
CA LEU A 124 8.83 32.54 2.82
C LEU A 124 8.29 32.54 4.25
N VAL A 125 7.12 33.15 4.46
CA VAL A 125 6.35 32.90 5.68
C VAL A 125 5.83 31.47 5.53
N GLU A 126 6.46 30.52 6.23
CA GLU A 126 5.89 29.19 6.39
C GLU A 126 4.55 29.35 7.13
N GLU A 127 3.44 29.35 6.40
CA GLU A 127 2.16 29.07 7.01
C GLU A 127 2.24 27.65 7.60
N PRO A 128 1.79 27.43 8.84
CA PRO A 128 1.79 26.12 9.50
C PRO A 128 0.71 25.18 8.93
N GLY A 129 0.62 25.10 7.59
CA GLY A 129 -0.30 24.27 6.84
C GLY A 129 0.47 23.33 5.92
N GLY A 130 0.12 22.04 5.94
CA GLY A 130 0.67 21.09 4.99
C GLY A 130 0.25 21.40 3.55
N ILE A 131 1.10 21.03 2.58
CA ILE A 131 0.81 21.19 1.14
C ILE A 131 -0.45 20.41 0.72
N TRP A 132 -0.78 19.35 1.45
CA TRP A 132 -1.89 18.44 1.16
C TRP A 132 -2.95 18.53 2.26
N ASP A 133 -4.22 18.44 1.89
CA ASP A 133 -5.35 18.36 2.83
C ASP A 133 -5.53 16.93 3.37
N TRP A 134 -5.16 15.93 2.55
CA TRP A 134 -5.32 14.51 2.83
C TRP A 134 -4.11 13.69 2.41
N VAL A 135 -3.88 12.60 3.13
CA VAL A 135 -2.84 11.62 2.87
C VAL A 135 -3.49 10.24 2.83
N VAL A 136 -3.33 9.55 1.70
CA VAL A 136 -3.75 8.16 1.51
C VAL A 136 -2.50 7.29 1.66
N THR A 137 -2.52 6.36 2.60
CA THR A 137 -1.41 5.42 2.82
C THR A 137 -1.87 4.02 2.42
N ALA A 138 -1.09 3.35 1.59
CA ALA A 138 -1.33 1.98 1.16
C ALA A 138 -0.05 1.15 1.30
N GLN A 139 -0.15 -0.03 1.91
CA GLN A 139 0.97 -0.96 1.98
C GLN A 139 0.79 -2.08 0.95
N VAL A 140 1.85 -2.34 0.18
CA VAL A 140 1.89 -3.54 -0.66
C VAL A 140 2.08 -4.78 0.20
N LYS A 141 1.53 -5.90 -0.27
CA LYS A 141 1.71 -7.19 0.39
C LYS A 141 3.18 -7.55 0.50
N GLU A 142 3.59 -8.05 1.66
CA GLU A 142 4.96 -8.47 1.93
C GLU A 142 5.44 -9.54 0.93
N GLY A 143 6.69 -9.41 0.48
CA GLY A 143 7.34 -10.30 -0.49
C GLY A 143 7.00 -10.00 -1.95
N THR A 144 6.14 -9.00 -2.22
CA THR A 144 5.74 -8.61 -3.57
C THR A 144 6.37 -7.29 -4.02
N GLU A 145 7.03 -6.55 -3.11
CA GLU A 145 7.65 -5.25 -3.36
C GLU A 145 8.73 -5.30 -4.44
N ASN A 146 9.61 -6.33 -4.42
CA ASN A 146 10.68 -6.50 -5.41
C ASN A 146 10.19 -7.01 -6.78
N ARG A 147 8.92 -7.40 -6.89
CA ARG A 147 8.31 -7.95 -8.11
C ARG A 147 7.55 -6.91 -8.94
N GLY A 148 7.72 -5.63 -8.63
CA GLY A 148 7.07 -4.54 -9.36
C GLY A 148 5.67 -4.19 -8.87
N SER A 149 5.27 -4.67 -7.69
CA SER A 149 3.92 -4.46 -7.16
C SER A 149 3.68 -3.00 -6.82
N ILE A 150 4.70 -2.28 -6.33
CA ILE A 150 4.62 -0.84 -6.09
C ILE A 150 4.34 -0.10 -7.40
N GLU A 151 5.06 -0.40 -8.48
CA GLU A 151 4.85 0.24 -9.78
C GLU A 151 3.49 -0.15 -10.39
N ALA A 152 3.01 -1.37 -10.15
CA ALA A 152 1.69 -1.80 -10.59
C ALA A 152 0.59 -0.99 -9.88
N VAL A 153 0.69 -0.83 -8.55
CA VAL A 153 -0.23 0.01 -7.77
C VAL A 153 -0.12 1.47 -8.21
N VAL A 154 1.08 2.02 -8.40
CA VAL A 154 1.28 3.39 -8.92
C VAL A 154 0.54 3.60 -10.24
N ARG A 155 0.63 2.63 -11.17
CA ARG A 155 -0.11 2.68 -12.44
C ARG A 155 -1.63 2.62 -12.20
N GLN A 156 -2.09 1.77 -11.29
CA GLN A 156 -3.50 1.67 -10.92
C GLN A 156 -4.00 3.01 -10.37
N VAL A 157 -3.31 3.60 -9.40
CA VAL A 157 -3.66 4.91 -8.82
C VAL A 157 -3.75 5.98 -9.90
N ARG A 158 -2.71 6.14 -10.73
CA ARG A 158 -2.71 7.11 -11.82
C ARG A 158 -3.86 6.91 -12.78
N LYS A 159 -4.12 5.67 -13.19
CA LYS A 159 -5.25 5.33 -14.07
C LYS A 159 -6.58 5.74 -13.43
N THR A 160 -6.78 5.45 -12.15
CA THR A 160 -8.00 5.82 -11.45
C THR A 160 -8.18 7.33 -11.36
N LEU A 161 -7.14 8.08 -11.00
CA LEU A 161 -7.19 9.53 -10.87
C LEU A 161 -7.40 10.27 -12.21
N LEU A 162 -6.88 9.70 -13.31
CA LEU A 162 -7.15 10.19 -14.66
C LEU A 162 -8.55 9.83 -15.17
N SER A 163 -9.24 8.89 -14.52
CA SER A 163 -10.60 8.48 -14.86
C SER A 163 -11.68 9.21 -14.05
N VAL A 164 -11.28 10.02 -13.06
CA VAL A 164 -12.19 10.91 -12.31
C VAL A 164 -12.58 12.07 -13.23
N ASP A 165 -13.81 12.55 -13.14
CA ASP A 165 -14.28 13.74 -13.85
C ASP A 165 -14.40 14.93 -12.87
N PRO A 166 -13.66 16.04 -13.05
CA PRO A 166 -12.63 16.27 -14.07
C PRO A 166 -11.33 15.48 -13.81
N PRO A 167 -10.56 15.15 -14.86
CA PRO A 167 -9.31 14.39 -14.72
C PRO A 167 -8.29 15.21 -13.94
N LEU A 168 -7.69 14.61 -12.91
CA LEU A 168 -6.68 15.31 -12.11
C LEU A 168 -5.39 15.49 -12.92
N PRO A 169 -4.82 16.72 -12.94
CA PRO A 169 -3.52 16.95 -13.55
C PRO A 169 -2.44 16.28 -12.70
N LEU A 170 -1.86 15.19 -13.21
CA LEU A 170 -0.75 14.50 -12.56
C LEU A 170 0.55 14.84 -13.26
N ALA A 171 1.62 15.03 -12.48
CA ALA A 171 2.96 15.20 -13.02
C ALA A 171 3.34 14.02 -13.94
N PRO A 172 4.26 14.20 -14.91
CA PRO A 172 4.78 13.09 -15.71
C PRO A 172 5.37 11.97 -14.84
N ASN A 173 5.24 10.72 -15.27
CA ASN A 173 5.78 9.59 -14.50
C ASN A 173 7.32 9.60 -14.53
N SER A 174 7.96 10.12 -13.48
CA SER A 174 9.39 10.00 -13.33
C SER A 174 9.75 8.56 -12.97
N LYS A 175 10.23 7.79 -13.96
CA LYS A 175 10.72 6.40 -13.78
C LYS A 175 12.02 6.31 -12.95
N ARG A 176 12.33 7.30 -12.10
CA ARG A 176 13.46 7.17 -11.17
C ARG A 176 13.21 5.89 -10.36
N ARG A 177 14.14 4.93 -10.45
CA ARG A 177 14.00 3.61 -9.83
C ARG A 177 13.57 3.81 -8.38
N MET A 178 12.46 3.18 -8.00
CA MET A 178 11.92 3.20 -6.65
C MET A 178 12.75 2.26 -5.77
N LEU A 179 14.01 2.62 -5.55
CA LEU A 179 15.01 1.76 -4.90
C LEU A 179 14.72 1.50 -3.41
N ASN A 180 13.80 2.25 -2.80
CA ASN A 180 13.58 2.24 -1.36
C ASN A 180 12.21 1.65 -0.96
N GLY A 181 11.54 0.91 -1.84
CA GLY A 181 10.24 0.32 -1.52
C GLY A 181 9.14 1.35 -1.22
N TRP A 182 9.29 2.59 -1.71
CA TRP A 182 8.35 3.68 -1.48
C TRP A 182 8.09 4.45 -2.77
N ALA A 183 6.81 4.72 -3.02
CA ALA A 183 6.33 5.64 -4.02
C ALA A 183 5.40 6.68 -3.39
N MET A 184 5.50 7.91 -3.88
CA MET A 184 4.55 8.98 -3.56
C MET A 184 3.97 9.54 -4.86
N ILE A 185 2.66 9.75 -4.89
CA ILE A 185 1.98 10.43 -5.98
C ILE A 185 1.37 11.71 -5.40
N ASP A 186 1.75 12.84 -5.99
CA ASP A 186 1.15 14.14 -5.71
C ASP A 186 -0.06 14.36 -6.62
N ALA A 187 -1.22 14.58 -6.02
CA ALA A 187 -2.49 14.88 -6.69
C ALA A 187 -2.98 16.30 -6.38
N GLY A 188 -2.08 17.20 -5.98
CA GLY A 188 -2.37 18.59 -5.64
C GLY A 188 -2.95 18.72 -4.25
N LYS A 189 -4.24 18.39 -4.06
CA LYS A 189 -4.91 18.51 -2.76
C LYS A 189 -4.65 17.34 -1.80
N PHE A 190 -4.14 16.23 -2.31
CA PHE A 190 -3.83 15.06 -1.49
C PHE A 190 -2.61 14.32 -2.04
N ALA A 191 -1.97 13.56 -1.17
CA ALA A 191 -0.86 12.68 -1.53
C ALA A 191 -1.25 11.22 -1.35
N VAL A 192 -0.68 10.35 -2.18
CA VAL A 192 -0.82 8.89 -2.05
C VAL A 192 0.56 8.30 -1.80
N HIS A 193 0.76 7.71 -0.61
CA HIS A 193 1.95 6.94 -0.25
C HIS A 193 1.69 5.45 -0.49
N ILE A 194 2.54 4.83 -1.31
CA ILE A 194 2.53 3.38 -1.54
C ILE A 194 3.85 2.86 -0.97
N LEU A 195 3.75 2.01 0.04
CA LEU A 195 4.87 1.61 0.90
C LEU A 195 5.04 0.09 0.88
N SER A 196 6.28 -0.38 0.91
CA SER A 196 6.60 -1.73 1.37
C SER A 196 6.42 -1.83 2.89
N CYS A 197 6.34 -3.07 3.40
CA CYS A 197 6.32 -3.35 4.84
C CYS A 197 7.52 -2.68 5.54
N ASP A 198 8.73 -2.86 5.00
CA ASP A 198 9.96 -2.27 5.53
C ASP A 198 9.95 -0.74 5.55
N ALA A 199 9.47 -0.11 4.47
CA ALA A 199 9.40 1.34 4.38
C ALA A 199 8.39 1.90 5.39
N ARG A 200 7.22 1.26 5.55
CA ARG A 200 6.23 1.67 6.54
C ARG A 200 6.79 1.58 7.95
N ARG A 201 7.39 0.45 8.31
CA ARG A 201 8.00 0.26 9.64
C ARG A 201 9.09 1.29 9.91
N LYS A 202 9.95 1.56 8.94
CA LYS A 202 11.08 2.48 9.10
C LYS A 202 10.67 3.94 9.25
N TYR A 203 9.66 4.40 8.51
CA TYR A 203 9.35 5.83 8.37
C TYR A 203 8.02 6.26 9.01
N PHE A 204 7.07 5.34 9.23
CA PHE A 204 5.73 5.68 9.71
C PHE A 204 5.40 5.07 11.07
N GLU A 205 5.97 3.92 11.43
CA GLU A 205 5.72 3.31 12.75
C GLU A 205 6.57 3.94 13.86
N ARG A 206 7.80 4.37 13.53
CA ARG A 206 8.68 5.05 14.50
C ARG A 206 8.09 6.36 15.02
N SER A 207 7.32 7.02 14.16
CA SER A 207 6.60 8.27 14.44
C SER A 207 5.48 8.13 15.48
N ALA A 208 5.07 6.90 15.83
CA ALA A 208 4.03 6.67 16.83
C ALA A 208 4.60 6.29 18.21
N ALA A 209 5.88 5.91 18.30
CA ALA A 209 6.50 5.42 19.54
C ALA A 209 7.45 6.42 20.21
N GLU A 210 7.86 7.49 19.53
CA GLU A 210 8.77 8.53 20.04
C GLU A 210 8.05 9.84 20.42
N TRP A 211 6.73 9.83 20.60
CA TRP A 211 5.95 11.00 21.02
C TRP A 211 5.01 10.67 22.18
#